data_AF-A0A0Q7E2G8-F1
#
_entry.id   AF-A0A0Q7E2G8-F1
#
_cell.length_a   1.000
_cell.length_b   1.000
_cell.length_c   1.000
_cell.angle_alpha   90.00
_cell.angle_beta   90.00
_cell.angle_gamma   90.00
#
_symmetry.space_group_name_H-M   'P 1'
#
loop_
_entity.id
_entity.type
_entity.pdbx_description
1 polymer ?
#
loop_
_entity_poly.entity_id
_entity_poly.type
_entity_poly.pdbx_seq_one_letter_code
_entity_poly.pdbx_strand_id
1 'polypeptide(L)'
;MERIWGLLQGFIAENYWHLFDETWAKPFDGTYADHVSASTKDILARQLAASLIFRPVAELTLYPLVPVQVKAAFRSEPFSVVSPSTLVRGEIPTELERWVEPDAFPPLTDWKGRRDVGVSSWLAVRSPVEDAADKVRAAILGAIALTPLPMYTYLFSGRRIFGGRCTITGDGGATTSFSAGHTPPLMHDIVVTEADHAWLSMLAEKLGSNTKTARRELRSLEYFYRAWPLGKSERFPILCMALDAVFGDANGATQAVIDGIQVALGSHVPDARLRRLMSLRAAVIHGGAPDVYDSSKYAEYYSEYAVDPIYDLELITAACLRARVFNGALVPHSDPNGEIVHEHQKAGRLPKQYLRPSILDVAGTP
;
A
#
# COMPACT_ATOMS: atom_id res chain seq x y z
N MET A 1 16.86 -12.98 14.99
CA MET A 1 17.23 -12.91 16.42
C MET A 1 18.66 -12.43 16.63
N GLU A 2 19.64 -12.91 15.85
CA GLU A 2 21.06 -12.49 15.96
C GLU A 2 21.28 -10.96 15.89
N ARG A 3 20.53 -10.25 15.04
CA ARG A 3 20.64 -8.79 14.90
C ARG A 3 20.23 -8.00 16.15
N ILE A 4 19.22 -8.46 16.89
CA ILE A 4 18.77 -7.79 18.13
C ILE A 4 19.79 -8.03 19.25
N TRP A 5 20.33 -9.24 19.33
CA TRP A 5 21.35 -9.56 20.34
C TRP A 5 22.62 -8.74 20.13
N GLY A 6 23.08 -8.60 18.88
CA GLY A 6 24.22 -7.74 18.55
C GLY A 6 23.97 -6.27 18.91
N LEU A 7 22.77 -5.74 18.64
CA LEU A 7 22.40 -4.37 19.03
C LEU A 7 22.37 -4.18 20.55
N LEU A 8 21.81 -5.15 21.30
CA LEU A 8 21.80 -5.11 22.76
C LEU A 8 23.21 -5.20 23.35
N GLN A 9 24.08 -6.04 22.79
CA GLN A 9 25.48 -6.14 23.20
C GLN A 9 26.23 -4.84 22.94
N GLY A 10 26.07 -4.23 21.75
CA GLY A 10 26.63 -2.94 21.42
C GLY A 10 26.16 -1.84 22.38
N PHE A 11 24.84 -1.78 22.64
CA PHE A 11 24.27 -0.84 23.61
C PHE A 11 24.89 -1.00 25.01
N ILE A 12 25.01 -2.23 25.51
CA ILE A 12 25.62 -2.49 26.82
C ILE A 12 27.09 -2.08 26.82
N ALA A 13 27.85 -2.36 25.76
CA ALA A 13 29.26 -1.97 25.66
C ALA A 13 29.44 -0.44 25.69
N GLU A 14 28.62 0.30 24.94
CA GLU A 14 28.66 1.77 24.88
C GLU A 14 28.22 2.44 26.20
N ASN A 15 27.34 1.78 26.95
CA ASN A 15 26.74 2.33 28.17
C ASN A 15 27.27 1.67 29.45
N TYR A 16 28.28 0.80 29.36
CA TYR A 16 28.81 0.04 30.50
C TYR A 16 29.34 0.94 31.62
N TRP A 17 29.79 2.15 31.29
CA TRP A 17 30.25 3.14 32.27
C TRP A 17 29.20 3.49 33.32
N HIS A 18 27.90 3.37 33.02
CA HIS A 18 26.83 3.53 34.01
C HIS A 18 26.78 2.38 35.03
N LEU A 19 27.22 1.19 34.64
CA LEU A 19 27.30 0.01 35.51
C LEU A 19 28.63 -0.06 36.28
N PHE A 20 29.65 0.63 35.78
CA PHE A 20 31.05 0.46 36.19
C PHE A 20 31.25 0.65 37.69
N ASP A 21 30.78 1.76 38.27
CA ASP A 21 30.97 2.07 39.69
C ASP A 21 30.33 1.02 40.63
N GLU A 22 29.26 0.38 40.16
CA GLU A 22 28.50 -0.58 40.94
C GLU A 22 28.98 -2.02 40.75
N THR A 23 29.66 -2.33 39.65
CA THR A 23 29.93 -3.72 39.24
C THR A 23 31.40 -4.04 39.01
N TRP A 24 32.25 -3.05 38.76
CA TRP A 24 33.66 -3.27 38.46
C TRP A 24 34.41 -3.91 39.63
N ALA A 25 35.13 -4.99 39.35
CA ALA A 25 35.97 -5.74 40.29
C ALA A 25 35.26 -6.24 41.57
N LYS A 26 33.92 -6.25 41.59
CA LYS A 26 33.14 -6.83 42.69
C LYS A 26 32.77 -8.28 42.34
N PRO A 27 33.04 -9.25 43.22
CA PRO A 27 32.47 -10.58 43.09
C PRO A 27 30.99 -10.52 43.46
N PHE A 28 30.13 -11.06 42.61
CA PHE A 28 28.71 -11.19 42.91
C PHE A 28 28.10 -12.42 42.24
N ASP A 29 27.15 -13.05 42.93
CA ASP A 29 26.37 -14.19 42.44
C ASP A 29 25.05 -13.69 41.80
N GLY A 30 24.68 -14.19 40.63
CA GLY A 30 23.42 -13.83 39.96
C GLY A 30 23.57 -12.82 38.82
N THR A 31 22.51 -12.05 38.51
CA THR A 31 22.49 -11.17 37.34
C THR A 31 22.97 -9.77 37.68
N TYR A 32 23.50 -9.03 36.70
CA TYR A 32 23.84 -7.61 36.88
C TYR A 32 22.69 -6.78 37.44
N ALA A 33 21.44 -7.11 37.07
CA ALA A 33 20.26 -6.41 37.55
C ALA A 33 20.07 -6.56 39.08
N ASP A 34 20.57 -7.62 39.70
CA ASP A 34 20.43 -7.83 41.15
C ASP A 34 21.41 -6.95 41.95
N HIS A 35 22.51 -6.52 41.30
CA HIS A 35 23.65 -5.86 41.96
C HIS A 35 23.78 -4.37 41.63
N VAL A 36 22.87 -3.82 40.83
CA VAL A 36 22.84 -2.39 40.51
C VAL A 36 21.62 -1.70 41.12
N SER A 37 21.85 -0.47 41.56
CA SER A 37 20.87 0.40 42.18
C SER A 37 19.70 0.70 41.24
N ALA A 38 18.55 1.04 41.83
CA ALA A 38 17.40 1.49 41.06
C ALA A 38 17.71 2.73 40.20
N SER A 39 18.60 3.61 40.68
CA SER A 39 19.04 4.79 39.94
C SER A 39 19.79 4.41 38.66
N THR A 40 20.74 3.47 38.75
CA THR A 40 21.50 2.99 37.59
C THR A 40 20.61 2.26 36.59
N LYS A 41 19.64 1.48 37.07
CA LYS A 41 18.62 0.86 36.19
C LYS A 41 17.81 1.92 35.44
N ASP A 42 17.38 2.98 36.12
CA ASP A 42 16.60 4.04 35.49
C ASP A 42 17.41 4.81 34.44
N ILE A 43 18.69 5.10 34.72
CA ILE A 43 19.60 5.72 33.74
C ILE A 43 19.73 4.82 32.49
N LEU A 44 20.01 3.54 32.68
CA LEU A 44 20.12 2.59 31.56
C LEU A 44 18.81 2.43 30.80
N ALA A 45 17.67 2.42 31.49
CA ALA A 45 16.35 2.37 30.84
C ALA A 45 16.11 3.61 29.96
N ARG A 46 16.48 4.80 30.45
CA ARG A 46 16.40 6.05 29.67
C ARG A 46 17.34 6.03 28.46
N GLN A 47 18.58 5.57 28.62
CA GLN A 47 19.52 5.44 27.49
C GLN A 47 19.04 4.41 26.46
N LEU A 48 18.51 3.27 26.93
CA LEU A 48 17.95 2.24 26.06
C LEU A 48 16.76 2.79 25.27
N ALA A 49 15.88 3.56 25.93
CA ALA A 49 14.75 4.22 25.29
C ALA A 49 15.15 5.32 24.29
N ALA A 50 16.37 5.87 24.42
CA ALA A 50 16.94 6.84 23.48
C ALA A 50 17.78 6.18 22.37
N SER A 51 18.20 4.93 22.55
CA SER A 51 19.06 4.20 21.61
C SER A 51 18.37 3.89 20.28
N LEU A 52 19.19 3.56 19.27
CA LEU A 52 18.73 3.11 17.94
C LEU A 52 17.87 1.83 17.98
N ILE A 53 17.89 1.09 19.09
CA ILE A 53 17.04 -0.10 19.28
C ILE A 53 15.57 0.30 19.38
N PHE A 54 15.28 1.37 20.13
CA PHE A 54 13.92 1.86 20.38
C PHE A 54 13.56 3.10 19.56
N ARG A 55 14.57 3.81 19.02
CA ARG A 55 14.43 4.96 18.13
C ARG A 55 15.30 4.76 16.88
N PRO A 56 14.98 3.77 16.04
CA PRO A 56 15.74 3.56 14.82
C PRO A 56 15.61 4.78 13.90
N VAL A 57 16.70 5.13 13.22
CA VAL A 57 16.70 6.21 12.22
C VAL A 57 15.89 5.74 11.02
N ALA A 58 14.94 6.56 10.58
CA ALA A 58 14.20 6.28 9.35
C ALA A 58 15.12 6.52 8.14
N GLU A 59 15.43 5.46 7.41
CA GLU A 59 16.18 5.53 6.16
C GLU A 59 15.25 5.83 4.99
N LEU A 60 15.78 6.46 3.96
CA LEU A 60 15.03 6.80 2.76
C LEU A 60 15.12 5.66 1.75
N THR A 61 14.02 4.95 1.53
CA THR A 61 13.91 3.92 0.50
C THR A 61 13.16 4.46 -0.71
N LEU A 62 13.79 4.38 -1.88
CA LEU A 62 13.27 4.82 -3.18
C LEU A 62 12.78 3.61 -3.99
N TYR A 63 11.55 3.71 -4.49
CA TYR A 63 10.92 2.73 -5.37
C TYR A 63 10.63 3.38 -6.73
N PRO A 64 11.19 2.88 -7.85
CA PRO A 64 10.93 3.43 -9.18
C PRO A 64 9.54 3.04 -9.67
N LEU A 65 8.75 3.98 -10.17
CA LEU A 65 7.43 3.74 -10.75
C LEU A 65 7.45 4.10 -12.25
N VAL A 66 6.95 3.18 -13.07
CA VAL A 66 6.94 3.33 -14.53
C VAL A 66 5.60 3.88 -15.05
N PRO A 67 4.42 3.33 -14.70
CA PRO A 67 3.14 3.83 -15.19
C PRO A 67 2.51 4.88 -14.26
N VAL A 68 3.26 5.43 -13.32
CA VAL A 68 2.80 6.52 -12.45
C VAL A 68 3.58 7.77 -12.83
N GLN A 69 2.86 8.80 -13.28
CA GLN A 69 3.41 10.11 -13.57
C GLN A 69 3.02 11.08 -12.45
N VAL A 70 3.90 12.02 -12.14
CA VAL A 70 3.67 13.04 -11.11
C VAL A 70 3.74 14.41 -11.74
N LYS A 71 2.59 15.08 -11.85
CA LYS A 71 2.51 16.49 -12.28
C LYS A 71 2.69 17.46 -11.12
N ALA A 72 2.26 17.06 -9.91
CA ALA A 72 2.45 17.82 -8.69
C ALA A 72 3.01 16.92 -7.59
N ALA A 73 4.24 17.17 -7.16
CA ALA A 73 4.91 16.39 -6.13
C ALA A 73 4.14 16.45 -4.81
N PHE A 74 3.86 15.28 -4.23
CA PHE A 74 3.31 15.17 -2.88
C PHE A 74 4.44 14.82 -1.92
N ARG A 75 4.50 15.49 -0.77
CA ARG A 75 5.51 15.26 0.26
C ARG A 75 4.87 15.22 1.63
N SER A 76 5.23 14.21 2.40
CA SER A 76 4.86 14.07 3.80
C SER A 76 6.02 13.46 4.58
N GLU A 77 5.90 13.37 5.90
CA GLU A 77 6.90 12.71 6.73
C GLU A 77 7.09 11.22 6.33
N PRO A 78 6.04 10.37 6.30
CA PRO A 78 6.23 8.93 6.06
C PRO A 78 6.59 8.59 4.61
N PHE A 79 6.13 9.39 3.65
CA PHE A 79 6.40 9.16 2.22
C PHE A 79 6.25 10.40 1.34
N SER A 80 6.81 10.32 0.14
CA SER A 80 6.63 11.29 -0.93
C SER A 80 6.42 10.59 -2.26
N VAL A 81 5.65 11.20 -3.17
CA VAL A 81 5.49 10.74 -4.56
C VAL A 81 5.92 11.90 -5.45
N VAL A 82 7.05 11.70 -6.14
CA VAL A 82 7.78 12.78 -6.82
C VAL A 82 8.15 12.41 -8.24
N SER A 83 8.21 13.40 -9.13
CA SER A 83 8.81 13.21 -10.46
C SER A 83 10.35 13.10 -10.34
N PRO A 84 11.04 12.53 -11.34
CA PRO A 84 12.50 12.55 -11.40
C PRO A 84 13.10 13.95 -11.18
N SER A 85 12.52 14.97 -11.83
CA SER A 85 12.99 16.36 -11.74
C SER A 85 12.90 16.96 -10.32
N THR A 86 12.03 16.41 -9.48
CA THR A 86 11.75 16.89 -8.12
C THR A 86 12.32 16.00 -7.02
N LEU A 87 12.96 14.88 -7.37
CA LEU A 87 13.58 13.96 -6.41
C LEU A 87 14.75 14.62 -5.68
N VAL A 88 15.70 15.16 -6.46
CA VAL A 88 16.96 15.73 -5.97
C VAL A 88 16.72 16.96 -5.08
N ARG A 89 15.81 17.86 -5.51
CA ARG A 89 15.52 19.14 -4.84
C ARG A 89 14.54 19.04 -3.66
N GLY A 90 14.47 17.91 -2.97
CA GLY A 90 13.55 17.80 -1.82
C GLY A 90 13.54 16.50 -1.04
N GLU A 91 13.91 15.37 -1.63
CA GLU A 91 13.97 14.10 -0.89
C GLU A 91 15.40 13.70 -0.52
N ILE A 92 16.35 13.97 -1.41
CA ILE A 92 17.75 13.57 -1.26
C ILE A 92 18.49 14.63 -0.43
N PRO A 93 19.33 14.23 0.55
CA PRO A 93 20.23 15.16 1.23
C PRO A 93 21.18 15.86 0.27
N THR A 94 21.44 17.15 0.47
CA THR A 94 22.19 18.01 -0.48
C THR A 94 23.57 17.47 -0.83
N GLU A 95 24.25 16.86 0.13
CA GLU A 95 25.56 16.22 -0.03
C GLU A 95 25.54 14.99 -0.97
N LEU A 96 24.38 14.37 -1.16
CA LEU A 96 24.20 13.20 -2.01
C LEU A 96 23.65 13.53 -3.41
N GLU A 97 23.13 14.75 -3.62
CA GLU A 97 22.47 15.14 -4.88
C GLU A 97 23.31 14.89 -6.13
N ARG A 98 24.62 15.14 -6.06
CA ARG A 98 25.56 14.93 -7.19
C ARG A 98 25.74 13.46 -7.59
N TRP A 99 25.37 12.54 -6.70
CA TRP A 99 25.50 11.11 -6.91
C TRP A 99 24.19 10.48 -7.38
N VAL A 100 23.14 11.28 -7.58
CA VAL A 100 21.81 10.79 -7.95
C VAL A 100 21.52 11.04 -9.43
N GLU A 101 21.07 9.99 -10.13
CA GLU A 101 20.54 10.08 -11.50
C GLU A 101 19.03 9.76 -11.48
N PRO A 102 18.15 10.78 -11.46
CA PRO A 102 16.74 10.57 -11.14
C PRO A 102 15.94 9.81 -12.20
N ASP A 103 16.39 9.78 -13.46
CA ASP A 103 15.66 9.14 -14.56
C ASP A 103 15.99 7.65 -14.73
N ALA A 104 16.84 7.10 -13.84
CA ALA A 104 17.34 5.73 -13.89
C ALA A 104 17.21 5.01 -12.55
N PHE A 105 17.04 3.69 -12.61
CA PHE A 105 17.15 2.79 -11.47
C PHE A 105 18.34 1.82 -11.67
N PRO A 106 19.25 1.72 -10.70
CA PRO A 106 19.33 2.47 -9.44
C PRO A 106 19.64 3.95 -9.69
N PRO A 107 19.19 4.87 -8.83
CA PRO A 107 19.37 6.30 -9.03
C PRO A 107 20.77 6.75 -8.58
N LEU A 108 21.81 6.01 -8.96
CA LEU A 108 23.19 6.26 -8.55
C LEU A 108 24.05 6.51 -9.80
N THR A 109 24.78 7.62 -9.85
CA THR A 109 25.56 8.05 -11.03
C THR A 109 26.77 7.15 -11.32
N ASP A 110 27.36 6.56 -10.28
CA ASP A 110 28.55 5.73 -10.37
C ASP A 110 28.25 4.22 -10.48
N TRP A 111 26.97 3.85 -10.57
CA TRP A 111 26.53 2.47 -10.68
C TRP A 111 26.97 1.82 -11.99
N LYS A 112 27.77 0.74 -11.88
CA LYS A 112 28.31 -0.01 -13.04
C LYS A 112 27.52 -1.27 -13.39
N GLY A 113 26.46 -1.59 -12.64
CA GLY A 113 25.66 -2.81 -12.81
C GLY A 113 24.51 -2.66 -13.80
N ARG A 114 23.51 -3.55 -13.68
CA ARG A 114 22.24 -3.44 -14.43
C ARG A 114 21.63 -2.06 -14.20
N ARG A 115 21.16 -1.42 -15.27
CA ARG A 115 20.47 -0.13 -15.20
C ARG A 115 19.18 -0.18 -16.01
N ASP A 116 18.10 0.24 -15.37
CA ASP A 116 16.80 0.41 -15.99
C ASP A 116 16.52 1.92 -16.11
N VAL A 117 16.22 2.39 -17.33
CA VAL A 117 15.94 3.81 -17.61
C VAL A 117 14.45 4.00 -17.89
N GLY A 118 13.97 5.25 -17.76
CA GLY A 118 12.57 5.58 -17.98
C GLY A 118 11.73 5.45 -16.71
N VAL A 119 12.31 5.86 -15.57
CA VAL A 119 11.54 6.04 -14.34
C VAL A 119 10.64 7.27 -14.52
N SER A 120 9.32 7.09 -14.40
CA SER A 120 8.35 8.18 -14.56
C SER A 120 8.11 8.93 -13.26
N SER A 121 8.25 8.24 -12.13
CA SER A 121 8.20 8.84 -10.79
C SER A 121 8.87 7.94 -9.76
N TRP A 122 9.11 8.52 -8.58
CA TRP A 122 9.63 7.83 -7.43
C TRP A 122 8.60 7.85 -6.31
N LEU A 123 8.40 6.69 -5.70
CA LEU A 123 7.82 6.60 -4.37
C LEU A 123 8.98 6.52 -3.37
N ALA A 124 9.11 7.58 -2.58
CA ALA A 124 10.09 7.67 -1.51
C ALA A 124 9.41 7.36 -0.19
N VAL A 125 9.92 6.40 0.57
CA VAL A 125 9.38 5.96 1.87
C VAL A 125 10.45 6.13 2.93
N ARG A 126 10.10 6.74 4.06
CA ARG A 126 10.98 6.85 5.23
C ARG A 126 10.62 5.76 6.22
N SER A 127 11.54 4.84 6.48
CA SER A 127 11.29 3.70 7.35
C SER A 127 12.57 3.21 8.01
N PRO A 128 12.50 2.74 9.27
CA PRO A 128 13.68 2.23 9.97
C PRO A 128 14.18 0.88 9.44
N VAL A 129 13.32 0.13 8.74
CA VAL A 129 13.66 -1.18 8.19
C VAL A 129 12.97 -1.41 6.85
N GLU A 130 13.60 -2.21 6.00
CA GLU A 130 13.14 -2.50 4.64
C GLU A 130 11.75 -3.16 4.59
N ASP A 131 11.47 -4.11 5.49
CA ASP A 131 10.18 -4.80 5.52
C ASP A 131 9.01 -3.85 5.85
N ALA A 132 9.28 -2.83 6.67
CA ALA A 132 8.30 -1.80 6.97
C ALA A 132 8.11 -0.86 5.76
N ALA A 133 9.20 -0.51 5.07
CA ALA A 133 9.12 0.27 3.83
C ALA A 133 8.29 -0.45 2.76
N ASP A 134 8.47 -1.76 2.61
CA ASP A 134 7.75 -2.57 1.62
C ASP A 134 6.24 -2.66 1.90
N LYS A 135 5.85 -2.67 3.18
CA LYS A 135 4.43 -2.61 3.61
C LYS A 135 3.82 -1.24 3.36
N VAL A 136 4.54 -0.18 3.73
CA VAL A 136 4.12 1.22 3.47
C VAL A 136 3.94 1.43 1.97
N ARG A 137 4.91 0.98 1.16
CA ARG A 137 4.83 0.98 -0.31
C ARG A 137 3.59 0.23 -0.80
N ALA A 138 3.33 -0.98 -0.30
CA ALA A 138 2.16 -1.75 -0.70
C ALA A 138 0.83 -1.03 -0.37
N ALA A 139 0.71 -0.41 0.80
CA ALA A 139 -0.47 0.37 1.15
C ALA A 139 -0.65 1.60 0.25
N ILE A 140 0.44 2.34 -0.05
CA ILE A 140 0.40 3.51 -0.94
C ILE A 140 0.03 3.13 -2.36
N LEU A 141 0.64 2.08 -2.90
CA LEU A 141 0.31 1.60 -4.24
C LEU A 141 -1.09 0.99 -4.30
N GLY A 142 -1.59 0.41 -3.20
CA GLY A 142 -2.99 0.00 -3.06
C GLY A 142 -3.95 1.17 -3.12
N ALA A 143 -3.61 2.31 -2.52
CA ALA A 143 -4.39 3.54 -2.65
C ALA A 143 -4.34 4.10 -4.08
N ILE A 144 -3.16 4.14 -4.69
CA ILE A 144 -2.99 4.58 -6.09
C ILE A 144 -3.78 3.69 -7.05
N ALA A 145 -3.86 2.38 -6.79
CA ALA A 145 -4.66 1.44 -7.58
C ALA A 145 -6.17 1.71 -7.55
N LEU A 146 -6.67 2.52 -6.60
CA LEU A 146 -8.07 2.95 -6.53
C LEU A 146 -8.38 4.16 -7.42
N THR A 147 -7.37 4.81 -7.98
CA THR A 147 -7.52 6.02 -8.82
C THR A 147 -7.98 5.75 -10.25
N PRO A 148 -7.59 4.66 -10.96
CA PRO A 148 -8.12 4.40 -12.28
C PRO A 148 -9.62 4.08 -12.23
N LEU A 149 -10.35 4.40 -13.31
CA LEU A 149 -11.71 3.90 -13.47
C LEU A 149 -11.72 2.37 -13.50
N PRO A 150 -12.78 1.71 -13.00
CA PRO A 150 -12.84 0.25 -12.88
C PRO A 150 -12.52 -0.51 -14.16
N MET A 151 -12.92 0.02 -15.32
CA MET A 151 -12.66 -0.58 -16.64
C MET A 151 -11.17 -0.58 -17.04
N TYR A 152 -10.35 0.29 -16.41
CA TYR A 152 -8.92 0.43 -16.70
C TYR A 152 -8.02 -0.15 -15.61
N THR A 153 -8.50 -0.29 -14.36
CA THR A 153 -7.70 -0.77 -13.22
C THR A 153 -6.98 -2.08 -13.49
N TYR A 154 -7.62 -3.00 -14.21
CA TYR A 154 -7.09 -4.33 -14.54
C TYR A 154 -6.81 -4.51 -16.04
N LEU A 155 -6.77 -3.41 -16.80
CA LEU A 155 -6.42 -3.43 -18.22
C LEU A 155 -4.90 -3.24 -18.37
N PHE A 156 -4.22 -4.34 -18.66
CA PHE A 156 -2.77 -4.37 -18.77
C PHE A 156 -2.32 -4.40 -20.23
N SER A 157 -1.29 -3.61 -20.51
CA SER A 157 -0.52 -3.62 -21.74
C SER A 157 0.65 -4.62 -21.65
N GLY A 158 1.36 -4.80 -22.76
CA GLY A 158 2.64 -5.52 -22.78
C GLY A 158 3.85 -4.64 -22.48
N ARG A 159 3.67 -3.41 -21.96
CA ARG A 159 4.79 -2.48 -21.79
C ARG A 159 5.77 -3.00 -20.74
N ARG A 160 7.07 -2.74 -20.98
CA ARG A 160 8.12 -3.13 -20.02
C ARG A 160 7.93 -2.36 -18.71
N ILE A 161 7.91 -3.12 -17.62
CA ILE A 161 7.93 -2.59 -16.25
C ILE A 161 9.15 -3.17 -15.53
N PHE A 162 9.71 -2.40 -14.61
CA PHE A 162 10.80 -2.81 -13.75
C PHE A 162 10.57 -2.25 -12.35
N GLY A 163 11.25 -2.85 -11.38
CA GLY A 163 11.16 -2.45 -9.99
C GLY A 163 12.42 -2.82 -9.24
N GLY A 164 12.32 -2.74 -7.92
CA GLY A 164 13.45 -2.84 -7.02
C GLY A 164 13.40 -1.74 -5.97
N ARG A 165 14.40 -1.66 -5.12
CA ARG A 165 14.53 -0.56 -4.18
C ARG A 165 15.96 -0.07 -4.11
N CYS A 166 16.11 1.21 -3.79
CA CYS A 166 17.38 1.80 -3.42
C CYS A 166 17.20 2.50 -2.08
N THR A 167 17.92 2.06 -1.04
CA THR A 167 17.86 2.67 0.30
C THR A 167 19.11 3.49 0.52
N ILE A 168 18.93 4.76 0.85
CA ILE A 168 20.01 5.68 1.24
C ILE A 168 20.17 5.59 2.76
N THR A 169 21.36 5.17 3.19
CA THR A 169 21.68 4.95 4.61
C THR A 169 22.19 6.25 5.25
N GLY A 170 22.03 6.37 6.57
CA GLY A 170 22.37 7.58 7.31
C GLY A 170 23.85 7.97 7.29
N ASP A 171 24.74 7.05 6.91
CA ASP A 171 26.17 7.26 6.70
C ASP A 171 26.52 7.75 5.27
N GLY A 172 25.52 8.01 4.44
CA GLY A 172 25.68 8.42 3.05
C GLY A 172 25.92 7.27 2.07
N GLY A 173 25.83 6.02 2.54
CA GLY A 173 25.83 4.84 1.69
C GLY A 173 24.50 4.62 0.96
N ALA A 174 24.48 3.65 0.05
CA ALA A 174 23.26 3.19 -0.60
C ALA A 174 23.27 1.68 -0.79
N THR A 175 22.14 1.03 -0.51
CA THR A 175 21.90 -0.38 -0.83
C THR A 175 20.86 -0.48 -1.94
N THR A 176 20.97 -1.50 -2.79
CA THR A 176 20.09 -1.66 -3.95
C THR A 176 19.69 -3.12 -4.14
N SER A 177 18.43 -3.35 -4.50
CA SER A 177 17.95 -4.65 -4.97
C SER A 177 17.03 -4.51 -6.18
N PHE A 178 17.06 -5.47 -7.09
CA PHE A 178 16.19 -5.51 -8.27
C PHE A 178 15.04 -6.49 -8.05
N SER A 179 13.85 -6.13 -8.51
CA SER A 179 12.66 -6.99 -8.43
C SER A 179 11.75 -6.81 -9.64
N ALA A 180 10.63 -7.54 -9.66
CA ALA A 180 9.51 -7.22 -10.55
C ALA A 180 9.02 -5.78 -10.31
N GLY A 181 8.31 -5.22 -11.30
CA GLY A 181 7.72 -3.89 -11.21
C GLY A 181 6.76 -3.76 -10.03
N HIS A 182 6.74 -2.58 -9.42
CA HIS A 182 5.85 -2.29 -8.29
C HIS A 182 4.40 -2.07 -8.71
N THR A 183 4.14 -1.93 -10.01
CA THR A 183 2.80 -1.76 -10.57
C THR A 183 2.63 -2.71 -11.74
N PRO A 184 1.40 -3.14 -12.08
CA PRO A 184 1.15 -3.84 -13.33
C PRO A 184 1.52 -2.98 -14.55
N PRO A 185 1.69 -3.56 -15.73
CA PRO A 185 1.99 -2.82 -16.96
C PRO A 185 0.72 -2.12 -17.49
N LEU A 186 0.17 -1.15 -16.76
CA LEU A 186 -1.11 -0.50 -17.05
C LEU A 186 -1.19 0.04 -18.49
N MET A 187 -2.38 -0.06 -19.09
CA MET A 187 -2.66 0.48 -20.43
C MET A 187 -2.52 2.00 -20.49
N HIS A 188 -2.92 2.69 -19.41
CA HIS A 188 -2.80 4.13 -19.26
C HIS A 188 -1.97 4.45 -18.01
N ASP A 189 -1.23 5.55 -18.08
CA ASP A 189 -0.49 6.04 -16.91
C ASP A 189 -1.47 6.64 -15.89
N ILE A 190 -1.18 6.42 -14.61
CA ILE A 190 -1.84 7.11 -13.50
C ILE A 190 -1.13 8.43 -13.31
N VAL A 191 -1.88 9.54 -13.35
CA VAL A 191 -1.30 10.89 -13.27
C VAL A 191 -1.65 11.50 -11.92
N VAL A 192 -0.68 11.57 -11.02
CA VAL A 192 -0.82 12.22 -9.72
C VAL A 192 -0.74 13.73 -9.88
N THR A 193 -1.75 14.42 -9.38
CA THR A 193 -1.91 15.88 -9.45
C THR A 193 -2.17 16.48 -8.07
N GLU A 194 -2.30 17.80 -8.00
CA GLU A 194 -2.63 18.50 -6.75
C GLU A 194 -4.00 18.10 -6.19
N ALA A 195 -4.95 17.69 -7.05
CA ALA A 195 -6.25 17.19 -6.62
C ALA A 195 -6.14 15.91 -5.76
N ASP A 196 -5.05 15.16 -5.89
CA ASP A 196 -4.80 13.95 -5.13
C ASP A 196 -4.23 14.22 -3.73
N HIS A 197 -3.71 15.43 -3.47
CA HIS A 197 -2.97 15.74 -2.25
C HIS A 197 -3.82 15.64 -0.98
N ALA A 198 -5.14 15.85 -1.09
CA ALA A 198 -6.06 15.71 0.03
C ALA A 198 -6.12 14.27 0.54
N TRP A 199 -6.35 13.29 -0.34
CA TRP A 199 -6.41 11.89 0.07
C TRP A 199 -5.02 11.31 0.38
N LEU A 200 -3.96 11.80 -0.28
CA LEU A 200 -2.57 11.45 0.04
C LEU A 200 -2.18 11.91 1.45
N SER A 201 -2.62 13.10 1.88
CA SER A 201 -2.44 13.59 3.26
C SER A 201 -3.16 12.69 4.26
N MET A 202 -4.40 12.28 3.97
CA MET A 202 -5.13 11.33 4.83
C MET A 202 -4.41 9.98 4.95
N LEU A 203 -3.78 9.51 3.87
CA LEU A 203 -2.97 8.30 3.91
C LEU A 203 -1.74 8.47 4.80
N ALA A 204 -1.03 9.60 4.66
CA ALA A 204 0.13 9.92 5.49
C ALA A 204 -0.22 9.96 6.99
N GLU A 205 -1.33 10.58 7.35
CA GLU A 205 -1.84 10.58 8.73
C GLU A 205 -2.11 9.17 9.26
N LYS A 206 -2.69 8.29 8.43
CA LYS A 206 -2.93 6.89 8.81
C LYS A 206 -1.65 6.09 8.98
N LEU A 207 -0.65 6.32 8.12
CA LEU A 207 0.67 5.68 8.21
C LEU A 207 1.38 6.06 9.52
N GLY A 208 1.20 7.30 10.00
CA GLY A 208 1.68 7.75 11.31
C GLY A 208 0.81 7.30 12.50
N SER A 209 -0.37 6.71 12.27
CA SER A 209 -1.33 6.35 13.31
C SER A 209 -1.15 4.90 13.79
N ASN A 210 -1.08 4.69 15.11
CA ASN A 210 -1.03 3.34 15.71
C ASN A 210 -2.41 2.81 16.12
N THR A 211 -3.51 3.41 15.65
CA THR A 211 -4.86 2.96 16.00
C THR A 211 -5.18 1.60 15.36
N LYS A 212 -6.05 0.80 16.01
CA LYS A 212 -6.52 -0.47 15.43
C LYS A 212 -7.22 -0.25 14.08
N THR A 213 -7.99 0.83 13.96
CA THR A 213 -8.70 1.21 12.74
C THR A 213 -7.74 1.54 11.59
N ALA A 214 -6.77 2.44 11.81
CA ALA A 214 -5.79 2.77 10.78
C ALA A 214 -5.02 1.53 10.31
N ARG A 215 -4.59 0.65 11.23
CA ARG A 215 -3.92 -0.61 10.87
C ARG A 215 -4.78 -1.56 10.03
N ARG A 216 -6.09 -1.59 10.26
CA ARG A 216 -7.03 -2.39 9.47
C ARG A 216 -7.22 -1.82 8.07
N GLU A 217 -7.35 -0.51 7.96
CA GLU A 217 -7.48 0.23 6.69
C GLU A 217 -6.21 0.15 5.84
N LEU A 218 -5.02 0.27 6.44
CA LEU A 218 -3.76 0.09 5.71
C LEU A 218 -3.61 -1.35 5.20
N ARG A 219 -3.97 -2.34 6.03
CA ARG A 219 -3.92 -3.75 5.64
C ARG A 219 -4.87 -4.07 4.48
N SER A 220 -6.04 -3.43 4.43
CA SER A 220 -6.94 -3.65 3.30
C SER A 220 -6.42 -3.05 2.00
N LEU A 221 -5.71 -1.91 2.06
CA LEU A 221 -4.97 -1.38 0.92
C LEU A 221 -3.84 -2.32 0.48
N GLU A 222 -3.09 -2.91 1.41
CA GLU A 222 -2.06 -3.91 1.09
C GLU A 222 -2.66 -5.13 0.36
N TYR A 223 -3.82 -5.63 0.80
CA TYR A 223 -4.53 -6.70 0.08
C TYR A 223 -5.00 -6.25 -1.29
N PHE A 224 -5.57 -5.05 -1.42
CA PHE A 224 -5.99 -4.52 -2.71
C PHE A 224 -4.82 -4.38 -3.68
N TYR A 225 -3.66 -3.91 -3.21
CA TYR A 225 -2.42 -3.89 -3.97
C TYR A 225 -1.98 -5.29 -4.42
N ARG A 226 -2.00 -6.27 -3.51
CA ARG A 226 -1.63 -7.66 -3.83
C ARG A 226 -2.57 -8.29 -4.86
N ALA A 227 -3.85 -7.92 -4.83
CA ALA A 227 -4.85 -8.32 -5.82
C ALA A 227 -4.62 -7.68 -7.20
N TRP A 228 -3.96 -6.52 -7.25
CA TRP A 228 -3.88 -5.69 -8.44
C TRP A 228 -3.29 -6.40 -9.67
N PRO A 229 -2.10 -7.04 -9.61
CA PRO A 229 -1.51 -7.68 -10.79
C PRO A 229 -2.12 -9.05 -11.12
N LEU A 230 -3.02 -9.60 -10.29
CA LEU A 230 -3.47 -10.98 -10.41
C LEU A 230 -4.57 -11.17 -11.46
N GLY A 231 -4.68 -12.41 -11.96
CA GLY A 231 -5.81 -12.84 -12.76
C GLY A 231 -7.13 -12.79 -11.97
N LYS A 232 -8.26 -12.83 -12.68
CA LYS A 232 -9.59 -12.69 -12.09
C LYS A 232 -9.85 -13.65 -10.93
N SER A 233 -9.61 -14.95 -11.11
CA SER A 233 -9.92 -15.94 -10.07
C SER A 233 -9.00 -15.84 -8.86
N GLU A 234 -7.69 -15.63 -9.08
CA GLU A 234 -6.70 -15.43 -8.01
C GLU A 234 -6.95 -14.15 -7.22
N ARG A 235 -7.47 -13.10 -7.87
CA ARG A 235 -7.81 -11.82 -7.24
C ARG A 235 -9.01 -11.94 -6.30
N PHE A 236 -10.00 -12.75 -6.65
CA PHE A 236 -11.25 -12.88 -5.89
C PHE A 236 -11.05 -13.11 -4.37
N PRO A 237 -10.29 -14.13 -3.91
CA PRO A 237 -10.08 -14.34 -2.48
C PRO A 237 -9.31 -13.19 -1.82
N ILE A 238 -8.41 -12.52 -2.54
CA ILE A 238 -7.64 -11.41 -1.99
C ILE A 238 -8.51 -10.15 -1.80
N LEU A 239 -9.43 -9.87 -2.72
CA LEU A 239 -10.40 -8.79 -2.53
C LEU A 239 -11.36 -9.08 -1.37
N CYS A 240 -11.75 -10.35 -1.17
CA CYS A 240 -12.49 -10.75 0.03
C CYS A 240 -11.70 -10.47 1.31
N MET A 241 -10.39 -10.79 1.32
CA MET A 241 -9.51 -10.45 2.45
C MET A 241 -9.37 -8.93 2.68
N ALA A 242 -9.40 -8.12 1.61
CA ALA A 242 -9.41 -6.66 1.72
C ALA A 242 -10.69 -6.16 2.42
N LEU A 243 -11.86 -6.68 2.05
CA LEU A 243 -13.13 -6.36 2.72
C LEU A 243 -13.15 -6.83 4.17
N ASP A 244 -12.68 -8.06 4.44
CA ASP A 244 -12.59 -8.60 5.80
C ASP A 244 -11.64 -7.77 6.68
N ALA A 245 -10.53 -7.30 6.12
CA ALA A 245 -9.60 -6.43 6.83
C ALA A 245 -10.29 -5.15 7.32
N VAL A 246 -11.17 -4.53 6.52
CA VAL A 246 -11.89 -3.31 6.92
C VAL A 246 -13.09 -3.60 7.83
N PHE A 247 -13.93 -4.56 7.46
CA PHE A 247 -15.26 -4.74 8.08
C PHE A 247 -15.41 -6.01 8.91
N GLY A 248 -14.58 -7.03 8.68
CA GLY A 248 -14.70 -8.33 9.34
C GLY A 248 -14.67 -8.22 10.86
N ASP A 249 -15.45 -9.07 11.52
CA ASP A 249 -15.43 -9.26 12.97
C ASP A 249 -15.26 -10.74 13.31
N ALA A 250 -14.59 -11.02 14.43
CA ALA A 250 -14.23 -12.38 14.85
C ALA A 250 -15.46 -13.26 15.12
N ASN A 251 -16.60 -12.66 15.46
CA ASN A 251 -17.80 -13.37 15.92
C ASN A 251 -18.97 -13.38 14.91
N GLY A 252 -18.83 -12.70 13.75
CA GLY A 252 -19.94 -12.49 12.81
C GLY A 252 -19.51 -12.05 11.41
N ALA A 253 -18.42 -12.64 10.89
CA ALA A 253 -17.67 -12.13 9.73
C ALA A 253 -18.54 -11.74 8.52
N THR A 254 -19.46 -12.60 8.08
CA THR A 254 -20.25 -12.33 6.86
C THR A 254 -21.26 -11.21 7.02
N GLN A 255 -22.04 -11.20 8.10
CA GLN A 255 -23.05 -10.16 8.32
C GLN A 255 -22.39 -8.81 8.63
N ALA A 256 -21.28 -8.81 9.40
CA ALA A 256 -20.50 -7.60 9.66
C ALA A 256 -19.96 -6.95 8.37
N VAL A 257 -19.52 -7.76 7.40
CA VAL A 257 -19.10 -7.26 6.08
C VAL A 257 -20.28 -6.67 5.31
N ILE A 258 -21.44 -7.34 5.29
CA ILE A 258 -22.65 -6.83 4.62
C ILE A 258 -23.08 -5.48 5.22
N ASP A 259 -23.21 -5.41 6.55
CA ASP A 259 -23.60 -4.20 7.26
C ASP A 259 -22.57 -3.08 7.02
N GLY A 260 -21.28 -3.42 7.06
CA GLY A 260 -20.18 -2.50 6.77
C GLY A 260 -20.25 -1.91 5.36
N ILE A 261 -20.56 -2.73 4.35
CA ILE A 261 -20.74 -2.29 2.96
C ILE A 261 -21.98 -1.39 2.84
N GLN A 262 -23.09 -1.76 3.47
CA GLN A 262 -24.32 -0.95 3.46
C GLN A 262 -24.14 0.39 4.17
N VAL A 263 -23.37 0.44 5.26
CA VAL A 263 -23.03 1.71 5.93
C VAL A 263 -22.10 2.56 5.07
N ALA A 264 -21.14 1.93 4.37
CA ALA A 264 -20.15 2.64 3.56
C ALA A 264 -20.74 3.20 2.26
N LEU A 265 -21.62 2.45 1.60
CA LEU A 265 -22.12 2.76 0.26
C LEU A 265 -23.60 3.20 0.29
N GLY A 266 -24.36 2.83 1.32
CA GLY A 266 -25.79 3.11 1.42
C GLY A 266 -26.67 1.98 0.87
N SER A 267 -27.99 2.19 0.95
CA SER A 267 -29.01 1.17 0.64
C SER A 267 -29.24 0.91 -0.85
N HIS A 268 -28.57 1.63 -1.75
CA HIS A 268 -28.71 1.43 -3.19
C HIS A 268 -28.04 0.13 -3.67
N VAL A 269 -27.09 -0.41 -2.91
CA VAL A 269 -26.49 -1.72 -3.18
C VAL A 269 -27.49 -2.82 -2.79
N PRO A 270 -27.97 -3.65 -3.73
CA PRO A 270 -29.02 -4.62 -3.43
C PRO A 270 -28.55 -5.70 -2.43
N ASP A 271 -29.22 -5.77 -1.27
CA ASP A 271 -28.89 -6.71 -0.18
C ASP A 271 -28.86 -8.18 -0.65
N ALA A 272 -29.84 -8.59 -1.46
CA ALA A 272 -29.90 -9.93 -2.03
C ALA A 272 -28.66 -10.28 -2.87
N ARG A 273 -28.24 -9.36 -3.75
CA ARG A 273 -27.05 -9.52 -4.60
C ARG A 273 -25.77 -9.57 -3.77
N LEU A 274 -25.69 -8.75 -2.72
CA LEU A 274 -24.55 -8.76 -1.81
C LEU A 274 -24.47 -10.07 -0.99
N ARG A 275 -25.60 -10.59 -0.49
CA ARG A 275 -25.67 -11.89 0.20
C ARG A 275 -25.23 -13.05 -0.68
N ARG A 276 -25.61 -13.04 -1.96
CA ARG A 276 -25.14 -14.02 -2.95
C ARG A 276 -23.63 -13.95 -3.16
N LEU A 277 -23.08 -12.74 -3.31
CA LEU A 277 -21.64 -12.53 -3.43
C LEU A 277 -20.87 -13.03 -2.18
N MET A 278 -21.39 -12.72 -1.00
CA MET A 278 -20.82 -13.18 0.27
C MET A 278 -20.93 -14.70 0.48
N SER A 279 -21.97 -15.31 -0.07
CA SER A 279 -22.10 -16.78 -0.08
C SER A 279 -21.03 -17.43 -0.96
N LEU A 280 -20.66 -16.79 -2.08
CA LEU A 280 -19.55 -17.23 -2.94
C LEU A 280 -18.20 -17.05 -2.23
N ARG A 281 -17.97 -15.91 -1.56
CA ARG A 281 -16.80 -15.72 -0.67
C ARG A 281 -16.64 -16.88 0.31
N ALA A 282 -17.72 -17.25 1.01
CA ALA A 282 -17.66 -18.34 2.00
C ALA A 282 -17.27 -19.68 1.37
N ALA A 283 -17.69 -19.96 0.14
CA ALA A 283 -17.28 -21.17 -0.57
C ALA A 283 -15.79 -21.16 -0.91
N VAL A 284 -15.27 -20.05 -1.44
CA VAL A 284 -13.87 -19.96 -1.88
C VAL A 284 -12.90 -19.89 -0.68
N ILE A 285 -13.18 -19.02 0.30
CA ILE A 285 -12.27 -18.78 1.44
C ILE A 285 -12.21 -19.95 2.41
N HIS A 286 -13.31 -20.68 2.61
CA HIS A 286 -13.38 -21.79 3.55
C HIS A 286 -13.20 -23.17 2.90
N GLY A 287 -12.67 -23.21 1.67
CA GLY A 287 -12.28 -24.45 1.00
C GLY A 287 -13.43 -25.28 0.41
N GLY A 288 -14.62 -24.69 0.26
CA GLY A 288 -15.74 -25.30 -0.45
C GLY A 288 -15.58 -25.30 -1.98
N ALA A 289 -14.72 -24.44 -2.52
CA ALA A 289 -14.29 -24.46 -3.91
C ALA A 289 -12.83 -23.98 -4.03
N PRO A 290 -11.95 -24.69 -4.77
CA PRO A 290 -10.54 -24.30 -4.92
C PRO A 290 -10.36 -23.05 -5.81
N ASP A 291 -11.25 -22.86 -6.79
CA ASP A 291 -11.34 -21.65 -7.61
C ASP A 291 -12.78 -21.10 -7.56
N VAL A 292 -12.94 -19.79 -7.78
CA VAL A 292 -14.25 -19.13 -7.80
C VAL A 292 -15.16 -19.70 -8.90
N TYR A 293 -14.59 -20.08 -10.05
CA TYR A 293 -15.33 -20.64 -11.18
C TYR A 293 -15.82 -22.08 -10.93
N ASP A 294 -15.19 -22.80 -10.00
CA ASP A 294 -15.57 -24.18 -9.64
C ASP A 294 -16.77 -24.23 -8.68
N SER A 295 -17.22 -23.09 -8.14
CA SER A 295 -18.34 -23.03 -7.22
C SER A 295 -19.67 -23.02 -7.96
N SER A 296 -20.63 -23.88 -7.57
CA SER A 296 -22.02 -23.80 -8.08
C SER A 296 -22.64 -22.42 -7.86
N LYS A 297 -22.22 -21.73 -6.79
CA LYS A 297 -22.67 -20.37 -6.45
C LYS A 297 -22.24 -19.33 -7.48
N TYR A 298 -21.15 -19.56 -8.23
CA TYR A 298 -20.77 -18.70 -9.34
C TYR A 298 -21.81 -18.79 -10.46
N ALA A 299 -22.17 -20.02 -10.86
CA ALA A 299 -23.17 -20.25 -11.88
C ALA A 299 -24.55 -19.68 -11.48
N GLU A 300 -24.95 -19.86 -10.21
CA GLU A 300 -26.16 -19.24 -9.65
C GLU A 300 -26.11 -17.72 -9.74
N TYR A 301 -25.01 -17.09 -9.31
CA TYR A 301 -24.85 -15.63 -9.36
C TYR A 301 -24.93 -15.10 -10.78
N TYR A 302 -24.18 -15.72 -11.71
CA TYR A 302 -24.13 -15.29 -13.10
C TYR A 302 -25.48 -15.49 -13.80
N SER A 303 -26.18 -16.59 -13.50
CA SER A 303 -27.53 -16.85 -14.05
C SER A 303 -28.54 -15.79 -13.60
N GLU A 304 -28.48 -15.35 -12.33
CA GLU A 304 -29.42 -14.38 -11.76
C GLU A 304 -29.13 -12.94 -12.21
N TYR A 305 -27.85 -12.53 -12.25
CA TYR A 305 -27.48 -11.13 -12.47
C TYR A 305 -26.84 -10.84 -13.84
N ALA A 306 -26.51 -11.87 -14.63
CA ALA A 306 -25.82 -11.75 -15.93
C ALA A 306 -24.50 -10.95 -15.87
N VAL A 307 -23.85 -10.94 -14.70
CA VAL A 307 -22.59 -10.24 -14.43
C VAL A 307 -21.62 -11.20 -13.74
N ASP A 308 -20.34 -11.09 -14.10
CA ASP A 308 -19.24 -11.79 -13.44
C ASP A 308 -19.14 -11.32 -11.97
N PRO A 309 -19.35 -12.19 -10.97
CA PRO A 309 -19.29 -11.79 -9.55
C PRO A 309 -17.94 -11.19 -9.15
N ILE A 310 -16.86 -11.51 -9.86
CA ILE A 310 -15.53 -10.95 -9.59
C ILE A 310 -15.52 -9.45 -9.93
N TYR A 311 -16.20 -9.05 -11.02
CA TYR A 311 -16.35 -7.64 -11.39
C TYR A 311 -17.13 -6.85 -10.35
N ASP A 312 -18.24 -7.40 -9.84
CA ASP A 312 -18.99 -6.74 -8.76
C ASP A 312 -18.19 -6.64 -7.46
N LEU A 313 -17.40 -7.68 -7.13
CA LEU A 313 -16.51 -7.64 -5.98
C LEU A 313 -15.44 -6.56 -6.11
N GLU A 314 -14.85 -6.39 -7.30
CA GLU A 314 -13.89 -5.31 -7.58
C GLU A 314 -14.50 -3.93 -7.36
N LEU A 315 -15.70 -3.70 -7.90
CA LEU A 315 -16.42 -2.45 -7.75
C LEU A 315 -16.73 -2.14 -6.29
N ILE A 316 -17.33 -3.10 -5.58
CA ILE A 316 -17.68 -2.95 -4.16
C ILE A 316 -16.43 -2.70 -3.33
N THR A 317 -15.37 -3.49 -3.53
CA THR A 317 -14.15 -3.36 -2.74
C THR A 317 -13.52 -1.99 -2.95
N ALA A 318 -13.38 -1.55 -4.20
CA ALA A 318 -12.81 -0.24 -4.49
C ALA A 318 -13.67 0.92 -3.94
N ALA A 319 -14.99 0.83 -4.06
CA ALA A 319 -15.91 1.84 -3.51
C ALA A 319 -15.85 1.89 -1.98
N CYS A 320 -15.86 0.74 -1.31
CA CYS A 320 -15.74 0.64 0.14
C CYS A 320 -14.42 1.20 0.67
N LEU A 321 -13.30 0.92 0.00
CA LEU A 321 -12.00 1.46 0.39
C LEU A 321 -11.95 2.98 0.23
N ARG A 322 -12.49 3.52 -0.88
CA ARG A 322 -12.63 4.97 -1.07
C ARG A 322 -13.49 5.62 0.03
N ALA A 323 -14.63 5.03 0.34
CA ALA A 323 -15.53 5.54 1.36
C ALA A 323 -14.95 5.44 2.78
N ARG A 324 -14.36 4.30 3.15
CA ARG A 324 -13.93 4.04 4.54
C ARG A 324 -12.54 4.54 4.85
N VAL A 325 -11.59 4.34 3.94
CA VAL A 325 -10.20 4.77 4.18
C VAL A 325 -10.08 6.27 3.94
N PHE A 326 -10.71 6.79 2.90
CA PHE A 326 -10.52 8.18 2.48
C PHE A 326 -11.73 9.09 2.73
N ASN A 327 -12.75 8.61 3.46
CA ASN A 327 -14.00 9.37 3.69
C ASN A 327 -14.60 9.93 2.39
N GLY A 328 -14.43 9.23 1.26
CA GLY A 328 -14.88 9.66 -0.06
C GLY A 328 -13.99 10.70 -0.76
N ALA A 329 -12.90 11.18 -0.13
CA ALA A 329 -11.99 12.15 -0.72
C ALA A 329 -11.18 11.59 -1.91
N LEU A 330 -10.88 10.28 -1.90
CA LEU A 330 -10.30 9.60 -3.05
C LEU A 330 -11.41 9.28 -4.05
N VAL A 331 -11.43 10.01 -5.16
CA VAL A 331 -12.30 9.75 -6.30
C VAL A 331 -11.50 9.19 -7.48
N PRO A 332 -12.11 8.38 -8.36
CA PRO A 332 -11.45 7.92 -9.56
C PRO A 332 -11.08 9.11 -10.45
N HIS A 333 -9.96 9.00 -11.14
CA HIS A 333 -9.52 9.94 -12.16
C HIS A 333 -10.48 9.96 -13.34
N SER A 334 -10.45 11.05 -14.10
CA SER A 334 -11.21 11.18 -15.34
C SER A 334 -10.83 10.10 -16.35
N ASP A 335 -11.78 9.74 -17.22
CA ASP A 335 -11.52 8.79 -18.31
C ASP A 335 -10.38 9.30 -19.21
N PRO A 336 -9.24 8.57 -19.33
CA PRO A 336 -8.13 8.98 -20.19
C PRO A 336 -8.51 9.05 -21.68
N ASN A 337 -9.60 8.38 -22.10
CA ASN A 337 -10.12 8.40 -23.46
C ASN A 337 -11.41 9.23 -23.58
N GLY A 338 -11.80 9.96 -22.53
CA GLY A 338 -13.11 10.63 -22.46
C GLY A 338 -13.37 11.63 -23.60
N GLU A 339 -12.35 12.38 -24.02
CA GLU A 339 -12.45 13.30 -25.16
C GLU A 339 -12.75 12.56 -26.47
N ILE A 340 -12.01 11.49 -26.77
CA ILE A 340 -12.19 10.66 -27.96
C ILE A 340 -13.58 10.00 -27.94
N VAL A 341 -14.00 9.47 -26.79
CA VAL A 341 -15.33 8.88 -26.61
C VAL A 341 -16.42 9.92 -26.94
N HIS A 342 -16.32 11.12 -26.38
CA HIS A 342 -17.29 12.21 -26.60
C HIS A 342 -17.37 12.64 -28.07
N GLU A 343 -16.23 12.75 -28.75
CA GLU A 343 -16.18 13.06 -30.19
C GLU A 343 -16.90 11.99 -31.02
N HIS A 344 -16.65 10.71 -30.74
CA HIS A 344 -17.29 9.61 -31.44
C HIS A 344 -18.78 9.48 -31.11
N GLN A 345 -19.21 9.84 -29.89
CA GLN A 345 -20.62 9.94 -29.53
C GLN A 345 -21.33 11.07 -30.28
N LYS A 346 -20.71 12.26 -30.36
CA LYS A 346 -21.24 13.38 -31.18
C LYS A 346 -21.37 13.03 -32.65
N ALA A 347 -20.44 12.22 -33.16
CA ALA A 347 -20.47 11.72 -34.54
C ALA A 347 -21.46 10.56 -34.76
N GLY A 348 -22.20 10.13 -33.73
CA GLY A 348 -23.16 9.02 -33.83
C GLY A 348 -22.51 7.63 -34.02
N ARG A 349 -21.20 7.51 -33.78
CA ARG A 349 -20.44 6.25 -33.93
C ARG A 349 -20.45 5.39 -32.67
N LEU A 350 -20.65 6.02 -31.52
CA LEU A 350 -20.82 5.35 -30.23
C LEU A 350 -22.17 5.73 -29.62
N PRO A 351 -22.83 4.80 -28.89
CA PRO A 351 -24.03 5.13 -28.17
C PRO A 351 -23.71 6.11 -27.02
N LYS A 352 -24.69 6.96 -26.67
CA LYS A 352 -24.57 7.88 -25.53
C LYS A 352 -24.28 7.17 -24.22
N GLN A 353 -24.76 5.93 -24.11
CA GLN A 353 -24.54 5.06 -22.98
C GLN A 353 -24.01 3.70 -23.48
N TYR A 354 -22.81 3.35 -23.06
CA TYR A 354 -22.16 2.09 -23.41
C TYR A 354 -21.71 1.28 -22.18
N LEU A 355 -21.80 1.87 -20.99
CA LEU A 355 -21.49 1.18 -19.73
C LEU A 355 -22.68 0.33 -19.32
N ARG A 356 -22.38 -0.90 -18.88
CA ARG A 356 -23.40 -1.82 -18.38
C ARG A 356 -23.81 -1.42 -16.96
N PRO A 357 -25.08 -1.64 -16.58
CA PRO A 357 -25.52 -1.48 -15.21
C PRO A 357 -24.64 -2.28 -14.24
N SER A 358 -24.20 -1.63 -13.18
CA SER A 358 -23.32 -2.19 -12.15
C SER A 358 -24.06 -2.45 -10.84
N ILE A 359 -23.45 -3.21 -9.94
CA ILE A 359 -23.97 -3.40 -8.57
C ILE A 359 -24.05 -2.11 -7.74
N LEU A 360 -23.35 -1.07 -8.17
CA LEU A 360 -23.32 0.25 -7.53
C LEU A 360 -24.31 1.24 -8.16
N ASP A 361 -24.99 0.87 -9.25
CA ASP A 361 -25.91 1.77 -9.91
C ASP A 361 -27.23 1.82 -9.14
N VAL A 362 -27.75 3.02 -8.92
CA VAL A 362 -29.03 3.21 -8.24
C VAL A 362 -30.14 2.67 -9.15
N ALA A 363 -30.89 1.68 -8.66
CA ALA A 363 -32.01 1.07 -9.39
C ALA A 363 -32.95 2.16 -9.95
N GLY A 364 -33.05 2.25 -11.28
CA GLY A 364 -33.93 3.20 -11.97
C GLY A 364 -33.28 4.53 -12.40
N THR A 365 -31.96 4.68 -12.27
CA THR A 365 -31.25 5.79 -12.92
C THR A 365 -30.69 5.28 -14.24
N PRO A 366 -31.10 5.85 -15.39
CA PRO A 366 -30.68 5.39 -16.70
C PRO A 366 -29.16 5.43 -16.82
#